data_AF-X1C924-F1
#
_entry.id   AF-X1C924-F1
#
_cell.length_a   1.000
_cell.length_b   1.000
_cell.length_c   1.000
_cell.angle_alpha   90.00
_cell.angle_beta   90.00
_cell.angle_gamma   90.00
#
_symmetry.space_group_name_H-M   'P 1'
#
loop_
_entity.id
_entity.type
_entity.pdbx_description
1 polymer ?
#
loop_
_entity_poly.entity_id
_entity_poly.type
_entity_poly.pdbx_seq_one_letter_code
_entity_poly.pdbx_strand_id
1 'polypeptide(L)'
;MYRKLLRYSNKIFNLFSIIATITDERLKPRIATVKITAAIIVMQFSNLGSLNSLSQTISVKNLKKDIPSVSTIARSADSMNLEEIRNIGIEIYGKARKSKMLDSCYGMWVGVVDGHEQITSPYCKCP
;
A
#
# COMPACT_ATOMS: atom_id res chain seq x y z
N MET A 1 5.58 11.20 14.74
CA MET A 1 6.35 10.48 13.70
C MET A 1 5.56 10.34 12.39
N TYR A 2 4.35 9.77 12.39
CA TYR A 2 3.54 9.51 11.19
C TYR A 2 3.23 10.72 10.30
N ARG A 3 2.98 11.91 10.88
CA ARG A 3 2.69 13.12 10.08
C ARG A 3 3.85 13.54 9.16
N LYS A 4 5.11 13.38 9.61
CA LYS A 4 6.28 13.68 8.79
C LYS A 4 6.42 12.65 7.66
N LEU A 5 6.23 11.37 7.98
CA LEU A 5 6.23 10.28 7.00
C LEU A 5 5.16 10.50 5.92
N LEU A 6 3.90 10.74 6.31
CA LEU A 6 2.81 10.97 5.36
C LEU A 6 3.06 12.19 4.46
N ARG A 7 3.56 13.31 5.03
CA ARG A 7 3.93 14.49 4.25
C ARG A 7 5.05 14.19 3.26
N TYR A 8 6.06 13.45 3.68
CA TYR A 8 7.18 13.06 2.82
C TYR A 8 6.73 12.10 1.72
N SER A 9 5.97 11.05 2.06
CA SER A 9 5.40 10.10 1.11
C SER A 9 4.50 10.79 0.10
N ASN A 10 3.68 11.76 0.53
CA ASN A 10 2.87 12.54 -0.41
C ASN A 10 3.71 13.48 -1.28
N LYS A 11 4.73 14.14 -0.72
CA LYS A 11 5.62 15.01 -1.49
C LYS A 11 6.39 14.24 -2.57
N ILE A 12 6.92 13.06 -2.23
CA ILE A 12 7.76 12.29 -3.13
C ILE A 12 6.91 11.43 -4.07
N PHE A 13 5.91 10.70 -3.56
CA PHE A 13 5.18 9.71 -4.34
C PHE A 13 3.78 10.14 -4.75
N ASN A 14 3.29 11.30 -4.32
CA ASN A 14 1.89 11.68 -4.50
C ASN A 14 0.90 10.65 -3.90
N LEU A 15 1.27 10.12 -2.73
CA LEU A 15 0.60 9.03 -2.03
C LEU A 15 -0.93 9.15 -2.01
N PHE A 16 -1.49 10.33 -1.72
CA PHE A 16 -2.94 10.46 -1.60
C PHE A 16 -3.67 10.33 -2.94
N SER A 17 -3.08 10.82 -4.03
CA SER A 17 -3.65 10.61 -5.37
C SER A 17 -3.56 9.14 -5.77
N ILE A 18 -2.44 8.47 -5.49
CA ILE A 18 -2.26 7.03 -5.75
C ILE A 18 -3.30 6.20 -5.00
N ILE A 19 -3.51 6.46 -3.72
CA ILE A 19 -4.50 5.70 -2.93
C ILE A 19 -5.93 5.94 -3.46
N ALA A 20 -6.20 7.11 -4.03
CA ALA A 20 -7.50 7.45 -4.58
C ALA A 20 -7.81 6.79 -5.92
N THR A 21 -6.80 6.30 -6.67
CA THR A 21 -7.06 5.56 -7.90
C THR A 21 -7.54 4.14 -7.62
N ILE A 22 -7.04 3.53 -6.54
CA ILE A 22 -7.30 2.11 -6.22
C ILE A 22 -8.79 1.81 -6.18
N THR A 23 -9.17 0.86 -7.03
CA THR A 23 -10.54 0.39 -7.21
C THR A 23 -10.77 -1.01 -6.62
N ASP A 24 -12.05 -1.35 -6.44
CA ASP A 24 -12.49 -2.71 -6.14
C ASP A 24 -13.74 -3.07 -6.96
N GLU A 25 -14.01 -4.37 -7.05
CA GLU A 25 -15.08 -4.93 -7.89
C GLU A 25 -16.40 -5.10 -7.13
N ARG A 26 -16.57 -4.46 -5.96
CA ARG A 26 -17.79 -4.63 -5.16
C ARG A 26 -18.97 -4.00 -5.87
N LEU A 27 -20.04 -4.77 -6.05
CA LEU A 27 -21.26 -4.31 -6.73
C LEU A 27 -21.96 -3.12 -6.06
N LYS A 28 -21.92 -3.03 -4.73
CA LYS A 28 -22.56 -1.94 -3.94
C LYS A 28 -21.70 -1.56 -2.73
N PRO A 29 -20.62 -0.78 -2.92
CA PRO A 29 -19.70 -0.45 -1.86
C PRO A 29 -20.34 0.56 -0.88
N ARG A 30 -20.55 0.15 0.37
CA ARG A 30 -21.01 1.04 1.45
C ARG A 30 -19.91 1.96 2.00
N ILE A 31 -18.66 1.52 1.85
CA ILE A 31 -17.46 2.25 2.28
C ILE A 31 -16.55 2.37 1.07
N ALA A 32 -16.12 3.59 0.76
CA ALA A 32 -15.22 3.86 -0.35
C ALA A 32 -13.88 3.10 -0.19
N THR A 33 -13.38 2.54 -1.30
CA THR A 33 -12.14 1.75 -1.38
C THR A 33 -10.95 2.51 -0.79
N VAL A 34 -10.84 3.80 -1.10
CA VAL A 34 -9.81 4.71 -0.55
C VAL A 34 -9.70 4.67 0.98
N LYS A 35 -10.83 4.55 1.70
CA LYS A 35 -10.83 4.48 3.18
C LYS A 35 -10.29 3.14 3.69
N ILE A 36 -10.54 2.08 2.93
CA ILE A 36 -10.08 0.72 3.24
C ILE A 36 -8.58 0.65 3.01
N THR A 37 -8.11 1.11 1.84
CA THR A 37 -6.69 1.18 1.52
C THR A 37 -5.93 2.06 2.52
N ALA A 38 -6.47 3.22 2.88
CA ALA A 38 -5.88 4.06 3.91
C ALA A 38 -5.77 3.34 5.27
N ALA A 39 -6.78 2.57 5.67
CA ALA A 39 -6.74 1.78 6.91
C ALA A 39 -5.65 0.70 6.87
N ILE A 40 -5.47 0.01 5.74
CA ILE A 40 -4.41 -0.99 5.54
C ILE A 40 -3.02 -0.33 5.63
N ILE A 41 -2.83 0.82 4.97
CA ILE A 41 -1.56 1.56 5.03
C ILE A 41 -1.26 2.06 6.44
N VAL A 42 -2.26 2.58 7.15
CA VAL A 42 -2.11 3.00 8.55
C VAL A 42 -1.75 1.82 9.45
N MET A 43 -2.35 0.65 9.23
CA MET A 43 -2.02 -0.59 9.93
C MET A 43 -0.54 -0.95 9.71
N GLN A 44 -0.06 -0.90 8.47
CA GLN A 44 1.32 -1.18 8.11
C GLN A 44 2.31 -0.17 8.72
N PHE A 45 2.05 1.14 8.61
CA PHE A 45 2.91 2.16 9.22
C PHE A 45 2.91 2.07 10.74
N SER A 46 1.80 1.67 11.35
CA SER A 46 1.70 1.50 12.80
C SER A 46 2.31 0.18 13.29
N ASN A 47 2.89 -0.62 12.38
CA ASN A 47 3.43 -1.94 12.66
C ASN A 47 2.43 -2.87 13.38
N LEU A 48 1.14 -2.72 13.06
CA LEU A 48 0.08 -3.55 13.59
C LEU A 48 0.03 -4.81 12.72
N GLY A 49 0.79 -5.84 13.10
CA GLY A 49 0.94 -7.08 12.33
C GLY A 49 -0.34 -7.93 12.20
N SER A 50 -1.48 -7.46 12.69
CA SER A 50 -2.76 -8.13 12.49
C SER A 50 -3.94 -7.17 12.45
N LEU A 51 -4.96 -7.60 11.72
CA LEU A 51 -6.29 -7.01 11.71
C LEU A 51 -6.93 -6.97 13.12
N ASN A 52 -6.60 -7.92 14.00
CA ASN A 52 -7.09 -7.91 15.38
C ASN A 52 -6.45 -6.78 16.21
N SER A 53 -5.15 -6.57 16.07
CA SER A 53 -4.43 -5.46 16.71
C SER A 53 -4.97 -4.10 16.25
N LEU A 54 -5.39 -4.00 14.99
CA LEU A 54 -6.10 -2.84 14.46
C LEU A 54 -7.47 -2.65 15.12
N SER A 55 -8.27 -3.71 15.26
CA SER A 55 -9.58 -3.67 15.97
C SER A 55 -9.45 -3.12 17.39
N GLN A 56 -8.47 -3.64 18.13
CA GLN A 56 -8.19 -3.24 19.50
C GLN A 56 -7.77 -1.76 19.57
N THR A 57 -6.91 -1.33 18.66
CA THR A 57 -6.47 0.08 18.58
C THR A 57 -7.63 1.02 18.24
N ILE A 58 -8.49 0.67 17.29
CA ILE A 58 -9.69 1.44 16.94
C ILE A 58 -10.61 1.57 18.16
N SER A 59 -10.77 0.50 18.92
CA SER A 59 -11.65 0.46 20.09
C SER A 59 -11.09 1.29 21.25
N VAL A 60 -9.80 1.14 21.58
CA VAL A 60 -9.14 1.90 22.65
C VAL A 60 -9.13 3.39 22.35
N LYS A 61 -8.94 3.77 21.08
CA LYS A 61 -8.88 5.19 20.66
C LYS A 61 -10.23 5.77 20.22
N ASN A 62 -11.33 5.03 20.36
CA ASN A 62 -12.68 5.43 19.92
C ASN A 62 -12.77 5.91 18.45
N LEU A 63 -11.96 5.31 17.55
CA LEU A 63 -11.88 5.69 16.13
C LEU A 63 -12.93 5.00 15.23
N LYS A 64 -13.97 4.40 15.83
CA LYS A 64 -14.97 3.55 15.16
C LYS A 64 -15.74 4.27 14.04
N LYS A 65 -15.82 5.60 14.09
CA LYS A 65 -16.55 6.40 13.09
C LYS A 65 -15.74 6.63 11.81
N ASP A 66 -14.42 6.69 11.93
CA ASP A 66 -13.53 7.12 10.85
C ASP A 66 -12.86 5.95 10.14
N ILE A 67 -12.64 4.84 10.86
CA ILE A 67 -11.95 3.66 10.33
C ILE A 67 -12.96 2.54 10.06
N PRO A 68 -12.97 1.95 8.84
CA PRO A 68 -13.82 0.81 8.53
C PRO A 68 -13.62 -0.35 9.50
N SER A 69 -14.68 -1.13 9.74
CA SER A 69 -14.57 -2.32 10.58
C SER A 69 -13.59 -3.32 9.97
N VAL A 70 -12.93 -4.09 10.83
CA VAL A 70 -11.93 -5.08 10.42
C VAL A 70 -12.49 -6.13 9.47
N SER A 71 -13.73 -6.58 9.69
CA SER A 71 -14.42 -7.51 8.79
C SER A 71 -14.78 -6.87 7.44
N THR A 72 -14.98 -5.55 7.39
CA THR A 72 -15.16 -4.83 6.14
C THR A 72 -13.83 -4.71 5.39
N ILE A 73 -12.73 -4.46 6.10
CA ILE A 73 -11.39 -4.39 5.49
C ILE A 73 -11.04 -5.72 4.85
N ALA A 74 -11.13 -6.83 5.60
CA ALA A 74 -10.81 -8.16 5.09
C ALA A 74 -11.61 -8.52 3.83
N ARG A 75 -12.94 -8.45 3.90
CA ARG A 75 -13.82 -8.81 2.76
C ARG A 75 -13.62 -7.94 1.53
N SER A 76 -13.25 -6.67 1.72
CA SER A 76 -13.09 -5.76 0.58
C SER A 76 -11.70 -5.87 -0.03
N ALA A 77 -10.68 -6.22 0.76
CA ALA A 77 -9.33 -6.48 0.27
C ALA A 77 -9.33 -7.62 -0.77
N ASP A 78 -10.12 -8.67 -0.56
CA ASP A 78 -10.26 -9.79 -1.50
C ASP A 78 -10.83 -9.38 -2.87
N SER A 79 -11.53 -8.24 -2.93
CA SER A 79 -12.15 -7.71 -4.16
C SER A 79 -11.37 -6.55 -4.80
N MET A 80 -10.21 -6.19 -4.27
CA MET A 80 -9.39 -5.10 -4.80
C MET A 80 -8.69 -5.52 -6.10
N ASN A 81 -8.53 -4.58 -7.02
CA ASN A 81 -7.83 -4.84 -8.28
C ASN A 81 -6.32 -5.02 -8.04
N LEU A 82 -5.86 -6.27 -8.08
CA LEU A 82 -4.45 -6.62 -7.84
C LEU A 82 -3.51 -6.09 -8.92
N GLU A 83 -3.95 -6.03 -10.19
CA GLU A 83 -3.12 -5.49 -11.27
C GLU A 83 -2.88 -4.00 -11.08
N GLU A 84 -3.91 -3.25 -10.70
CA GLU A 84 -3.80 -1.82 -10.39
C GLU A 84 -2.82 -1.60 -9.22
N ILE A 85 -2.96 -2.38 -8.15
CA ILE A 85 -2.06 -2.31 -6.99
C ILE A 85 -0.62 -2.65 -7.39
N ARG A 86 -0.41 -3.67 -8.24
CA ARG A 86 0.92 -4.06 -8.74
C ARG A 86 1.54 -2.95 -9.59
N ASN A 87 0.78 -2.36 -10.49
CA ASN A 87 1.23 -1.24 -11.34
C ASN A 87 1.64 -0.03 -10.50
N ILE A 88 0.85 0.30 -9.48
CA ILE A 88 1.19 1.34 -8.50
C ILE A 88 2.51 1.00 -7.77
N GLY A 89 2.68 -0.25 -7.34
CA GLY A 89 3.91 -0.72 -6.69
C GLY A 89 5.13 -0.55 -7.59
N ILE A 90 5.02 -0.90 -8.87
CA ILE A 90 6.07 -0.72 -9.88
C ILE A 90 6.40 0.77 -10.07
N GLU A 91 5.40 1.64 -10.14
CA GLU A 91 5.61 3.09 -10.27
C GLU A 91 6.37 3.66 -9.06
N ILE A 92 5.94 3.31 -7.84
CA ILE A 92 6.59 3.74 -6.59
C ILE A 92 8.04 3.24 -6.56
N TYR A 93 8.28 1.97 -6.88
CA TYR A 93 9.62 1.39 -6.94
C TYR A 93 10.49 2.11 -7.97
N GLY A 94 9.98 2.33 -9.18
CA GLY A 94 10.69 3.04 -10.24
C GLY A 94 11.07 4.46 -9.83
N LYS A 95 10.19 5.17 -9.12
CA LYS A 95 10.47 6.51 -8.59
C LYS A 95 11.52 6.48 -7.49
N ALA A 96 11.39 5.56 -6.53
CA ALA A 96 12.35 5.39 -5.44
C ALA A 96 13.75 5.06 -5.97
N ARG A 97 13.85 4.21 -6.99
CA ARG A 97 15.10 3.89 -7.70
C ARG A 97 15.71 5.13 -8.35
N LYS A 98 14.94 5.88 -9.14
CA LYS A 98 15.43 7.11 -9.80
C LYS A 98 15.90 8.16 -8.80
N SER A 99 15.24 8.25 -7.64
CA SER A 99 15.60 9.15 -6.55
C SER A 99 16.73 8.63 -5.66
N LYS A 100 17.39 7.50 -6.00
CA LYS A 100 18.48 6.88 -5.22
C LYS A 100 18.09 6.61 -3.76
N MET A 101 16.82 6.30 -3.53
CA MET A 101 16.29 5.99 -2.19
C MET A 101 16.45 4.51 -1.83
N LEU A 102 16.74 3.70 -2.84
CA LEU A 102 17.00 2.27 -2.71
C LEU A 102 18.48 2.03 -2.94
N ASP A 103 19.06 1.12 -2.17
CA ASP A 103 20.39 0.60 -2.42
C ASP A 103 20.30 -0.58 -3.39
N SER A 104 21.32 -0.73 -4.25
CA SER A 104 21.42 -1.92 -5.10
C SER A 104 21.89 -3.11 -4.27
N CYS A 105 21.30 -4.28 -4.51
CA CYS A 105 21.75 -5.54 -3.93
C CYS A 105 22.76 -6.17 -4.89
N TYR A 106 24.04 -6.23 -4.51
CA TYR A 106 25.14 -6.75 -5.36
C TYR A 106 25.21 -6.11 -6.76
N GLY A 107 24.93 -4.80 -6.87
CA GLY A 107 24.90 -4.10 -8.16
C GLY A 107 23.62 -4.32 -8.96
N MET A 108 22.68 -5.13 -8.46
CA MET A 108 21.36 -5.37 -9.07
C MET A 108 20.26 -4.58 -8.36
N TRP A 109 19.25 -4.19 -9.14
CA TRP A 109 18.05 -3.53 -8.63
C TRP A 109 16.94 -4.58 -8.47
N VAL A 110 16.75 -5.07 -7.26
CA VAL A 110 15.75 -6.10 -6.93
C VAL A 110 14.53 -5.43 -6.28
N GLY A 111 13.36 -5.61 -6.89
CA GLY A 111 12.07 -5.22 -6.31
C GLY A 111 11.23 -6.46 -6.06
N VAL A 112 10.88 -6.73 -4.80
CA VAL A 112 9.93 -7.79 -4.44
C VAL A 112 8.57 -7.14 -4.21
N VAL A 113 7.67 -7.31 -5.17
CA VAL A 113 6.27 -6.88 -5.07
C VAL A 113 5.46 -8.15 -5.28
N ASP A 114 4.80 -8.64 -4.22
CA ASP A 114 3.90 -9.81 -4.25
C ASP A 114 4.55 -11.22 -4.14
N GLY A 115 5.75 -11.34 -3.57
CA GLY A 115 6.45 -12.64 -3.45
C GLY A 115 6.92 -13.24 -4.79
N HIS A 116 6.56 -12.61 -5.92
CA HIS A 116 7.26 -12.71 -7.18
C HIS A 116 8.39 -11.68 -7.19
N GLU A 117 9.62 -12.17 -7.30
CA GLU A 117 10.77 -11.31 -7.57
C GLU A 117 10.65 -10.77 -8.99
N GLN A 118 10.60 -9.45 -9.16
CA GLN A 118 10.71 -8.84 -10.48
C GLN A 118 12.04 -8.09 -10.58
N ILE A 119 12.88 -8.58 -11.49
CA ILE A 119 14.17 -7.97 -11.81
C ILE A 119 13.93 -7.01 -12.97
N THR A 120 14.18 -5.71 -12.77
CA THR A 120 14.17 -4.72 -13.86
C THR A 120 15.59 -4.34 -14.26
N SER A 121 16.26 -5.26 -14.97
CA SER A 121 17.55 -4.99 -15.60
C SER A 121 17.34 -4.76 -17.11
N PRO A 122 17.75 -3.60 -17.67
CA PRO A 122 17.83 -3.44 -19.13
C PRO A 122 18.84 -4.40 -19.79
N TYR A 123 19.72 -5.01 -18.99
CA TYR A 123 20.85 -5.81 -19.45
C TYR A 123 20.65 -7.32 -19.32
N CYS A 124 19.57 -7.76 -18.65
CA CYS A 124 19.29 -9.17 -18.48
C CYS A 124 17.83 -9.44 -18.86
N LYS A 125 17.60 -9.64 -20.15
CA LYS A 125 16.46 -10.45 -20.59
C LYS A 125 16.86 -11.90 -20.32
N CYS A 126 16.06 -12.62 -19.53
CA CYS A 126 16.11 -14.08 -19.59
C CYS A 126 15.73 -14.50 -21.03
N PRO A 127 16.43 -15.45 -21.66
CA PRO A 127 15.97 -16.05 -22.91
C PRO A 127 14.60 -16.72 -22.74
#